data_AF-A0A5R8KIP0-F1
#
_entry.id   AF-A0A5R8KIP0-F1
#
_cell.length_a   1.000
_cell.length_b   1.000
_cell.length_c   1.000
_cell.angle_alpha   90.00
_cell.angle_beta   90.00
_cell.angle_gamma   90.00
#
_symmetry.space_group_name_H-M   'P 1'
#
loop_
_entity.id
_entity.type
_entity.pdbx_description
1 polymer ?
#
loop_
_entity_poly.entity_id
_entity_poly.type
_entity_poly.pdbx_seq_one_letter_code
_entity_poly.pdbx_strand_id
1 'polypeptide(L)'
;MPSIQQIKQAIAVAEKIEALEAQLAGIWGTKKAPSAVAVEAAAETSEVPKKRGKAKKAVKAKRVMSPEAREKIAEAQRRRWAKSAKTK
;
A
#
# COMPACT_ATOMS: atom_id res chain seq x y z
N MET A 1 33.13 9.58 -6.28
CA MET A 1 32.74 8.99 -4.98
C MET A 1 31.68 9.87 -4.34
N PRO A 2 30.53 9.34 -3.92
CA PRO A 2 29.54 10.14 -3.21
C PRO A 2 30.17 10.75 -1.94
N SER A 3 29.84 11.99 -1.66
CA SER A 3 30.38 12.70 -0.49
C SER A 3 29.81 12.11 0.81
N ILE A 4 30.56 12.22 1.89
CA ILE A 4 30.10 11.77 3.22
C ILE A 4 28.76 12.42 3.60
N GLN A 5 28.55 13.67 3.18
CA GLN A 5 27.29 14.39 3.40
C GLN A 5 26.14 13.76 2.59
N GLN A 6 26.38 13.36 1.34
CA GLN A 6 25.38 12.66 0.52
C GLN A 6 24.99 11.31 1.13
N ILE A 7 25.94 10.56 1.70
CA ILE A 7 25.67 9.29 2.37
C ILE A 7 24.79 9.51 3.62
N LYS A 8 25.10 10.53 4.44
CA LYS A 8 24.28 10.87 5.61
C LYS A 8 22.85 11.26 5.22
N GLN A 9 22.71 12.04 4.14
CA GLN A 9 21.40 12.40 3.61
C GLN A 9 20.64 11.18 3.09
N ALA A 10 21.31 10.26 2.39
CA ALA A 10 20.70 9.03 1.90
C ALA A 10 20.15 8.15 3.03
N ILE A 11 20.88 8.03 4.15
CA ILE A 11 20.42 7.29 5.33
C ILE A 11 19.16 7.94 5.92
N ALA A 12 19.19 9.26 6.13
CA ALA A 12 18.03 9.99 6.65
C ALA A 12 16.80 9.91 5.73
N VAL A 13 17.00 9.76 4.41
CA VAL A 13 15.91 9.53 3.46
C VAL A 13 15.39 8.09 3.55
N ALA A 14 16.27 7.10 3.70
CA ALA A 14 15.88 5.70 3.86
C ALA A 14 14.98 5.47 5.09
N GLU A 15 15.31 6.07 6.23
CA GLU A 15 14.49 6.01 7.45
C GLU A 15 13.07 6.60 7.23
N LYS A 16 12.98 7.71 6.48
CA LYS A 16 11.69 8.32 6.14
C LYS A 16 10.88 7.44 5.20
N ILE A 17 11.53 6.76 4.26
CA ILE A 17 10.86 5.82 3.35
C ILE A 17 10.26 4.68 4.16
N GLU A 18 11.00 4.08 5.09
CA GLU A 18 10.51 2.99 5.95
C GLU A 18 9.31 3.43 6.79
N ALA A 19 9.36 4.63 7.39
CA ALA A 19 8.23 5.17 8.14
C ALA A 19 6.99 5.37 7.26
N LEU A 20 7.16 5.88 6.04
CA LEU A 20 6.05 6.03 5.09
C LEU A 20 5.52 4.68 4.64
N GLU A 21 6.38 3.69 4.38
CA GLU A 21 5.96 2.33 4.04
C GLU A 21 5.16 1.67 5.17
N ALA A 22 5.55 1.86 6.44
CA ALA A 22 4.78 1.39 7.59
C ALA A 22 3.41 2.08 7.69
N GLN A 23 3.35 3.39 7.45
CA GLN A 23 2.08 4.13 7.41
C GLN A 23 1.20 3.65 6.26
N LEU A 24 1.77 3.44 5.07
CA LEU A 24 1.06 2.92 3.91
C LEU A 24 0.59 1.47 4.17
N ALA A 25 1.40 0.62 4.80
CA ALA A 25 1.02 -0.73 5.18
C ALA A 25 -0.13 -0.73 6.21
N GLY A 26 -0.13 0.23 7.16
CA GLY A 26 -1.22 0.44 8.10
C GLY A 26 -2.52 0.90 7.44
N ILE A 27 -2.45 1.76 6.41
CA ILE A 27 -3.61 2.31 5.71
C ILE A 27 -4.16 1.34 4.64
N TRP A 28 -3.28 0.66 3.91
CA TRP A 28 -3.63 -0.23 2.80
C TRP A 28 -3.62 -1.72 3.15
N GLY A 29 -3.27 -2.05 4.39
CA GLY A 29 -3.51 -3.36 4.97
C GLY A 29 -2.69 -4.46 4.33
N THR A 30 -1.37 -4.43 4.49
CA THR A 30 -0.62 -5.67 4.61
C THR A 30 -0.65 -6.08 6.07
N LYS A 31 -1.68 -6.87 6.44
CA LYS A 31 -1.43 -7.93 7.43
C LYS A 31 -0.29 -8.74 6.85
N LYS A 32 0.96 -8.41 7.20
CA LYS A 32 2.08 -9.34 7.12
C LYS A 32 1.65 -10.49 8.02
N ALA A 33 1.00 -11.46 7.39
CA ALA A 33 0.62 -12.69 8.06
C ALA A 33 1.90 -13.21 8.73
N PRO A 34 1.88 -13.54 10.02
CA PRO A 34 2.92 -14.39 10.55
C PRO A 34 2.89 -15.67 9.72
N SER A 35 3.90 -15.77 8.87
CA SER A 35 4.33 -16.99 8.22
C SER A 35 4.52 -18.05 9.30
N ALA A 36 3.66 -19.06 9.27
CA ALA A 36 3.99 -20.43 9.63
C ALA A 36 4.78 -20.62 10.93
N VAL A 37 4.19 -20.27 12.07
CA VAL A 37 4.32 -20.97 13.36
C VAL A 37 3.33 -20.35 14.33
N ALA A 38 2.63 -21.18 15.12
CA ALA A 38 1.69 -20.80 16.18
C ALA A 38 0.23 -20.51 15.78
N VAL A 39 -0.43 -21.44 15.08
CA VAL A 39 -1.86 -21.78 15.34
C VAL A 39 -2.09 -23.26 14.98
N GLU A 40 -1.45 -24.18 15.69
CA GLU A 40 -1.70 -25.63 15.60
C GLU A 40 -1.58 -26.20 17.02
N ALA A 41 -2.59 -25.90 17.87
CA ALA A 41 -2.90 -26.62 19.12
C ALA A 41 -4.10 -25.96 19.85
N ALA A 42 -5.26 -25.84 19.19
CA ALA A 42 -6.56 -25.71 19.86
C ALA A 42 -7.66 -25.57 18.81
N ALA A 43 -8.32 -26.68 18.47
CA ALA A 43 -9.75 -26.77 18.16
C ALA A 43 -10.02 -28.02 17.32
N GLU A 44 -9.80 -29.17 17.94
CA GLU A 44 -10.50 -30.40 17.59
C GLU A 44 -11.96 -30.22 18.01
N THR A 45 -12.86 -29.99 17.05
CA THR A 45 -14.27 -30.40 17.11
C THR A 45 -14.79 -30.49 15.69
N SER A 46 -14.84 -31.72 15.23
CA SER A 46 -15.65 -32.22 14.13
C SER A 46 -17.09 -31.71 14.23
N GLU A 47 -17.62 -31.14 13.14
CA GLU A 47 -18.89 -31.58 12.54
C GLU A 47 -19.20 -30.80 11.24
N VAL A 48 -19.39 -31.55 10.16
CA VAL A 48 -19.81 -31.05 8.84
C VAL A 48 -21.34 -31.00 8.79
N PRO A 49 -21.94 -29.96 8.19
CA PRO A 49 -23.05 -30.27 7.29
C PRO A 49 -23.00 -29.52 5.93
N LYS A 50 -23.05 -30.36 4.89
CA LYS A 50 -23.70 -30.23 3.57
C LYS A 50 -23.92 -28.81 2.98
N LYS A 51 -23.11 -28.56 1.94
CA LYS A 51 -23.40 -27.91 0.65
C LYS A 51 -24.90 -27.59 0.39
N ARG A 52 -25.23 -26.30 0.33
CA ARG A 52 -26.42 -25.76 -0.38
C ARG A 52 -26.01 -24.58 -1.26
N GLY A 53 -26.69 -24.45 -2.40
CA GLY A 53 -26.27 -23.76 -3.60
C GLY A 53 -26.05 -22.24 -3.48
N LYS A 54 -25.24 -21.73 -4.40
CA LYS A 54 -24.90 -20.31 -4.54
C LYS A 54 -26.10 -19.49 -5.03
N ALA A 55 -26.31 -18.33 -4.41
CA ALA A 55 -26.83 -17.14 -5.08
C ALA A 55 -25.90 -15.96 -4.73
N LYS A 56 -25.19 -15.40 -5.73
CA LYS A 56 -24.35 -14.21 -5.56
C LYS A 56 -24.67 -13.19 -6.64
N LYS A 57 -25.15 -11.98 -6.27
CA LYS A 57 -24.95 -10.70 -6.99
C LYS A 57 -25.24 -9.53 -6.02
N ALA A 58 -24.54 -8.39 -5.99
CA ALA A 58 -23.19 -8.05 -6.42
C ALA A 58 -22.79 -6.77 -5.64
N VAL A 59 -21.66 -6.77 -4.93
CA VAL A 59 -21.10 -5.51 -4.39
C VAL A 59 -20.48 -4.77 -5.57
N LYS A 60 -20.96 -3.55 -5.86
CA LYS A 60 -20.40 -2.72 -6.94
C LYS A 60 -18.96 -2.36 -6.58
N ALA A 61 -18.00 -3.01 -7.23
CA ALA A 61 -16.58 -2.73 -7.05
C ALA A 61 -16.31 -1.25 -7.43
N LYS A 62 -15.67 -0.51 -6.52
CA LYS A 62 -15.14 0.82 -6.83
C LYS A 62 -14.06 0.67 -7.91
N ARG A 63 -14.18 1.42 -9.00
CA ARG A 63 -13.16 1.44 -10.05
C ARG A 63 -11.93 2.16 -9.51
N VAL A 64 -10.83 1.43 -9.41
CA VAL A 64 -9.52 2.00 -9.07
C VAL A 64 -8.94 2.59 -10.36
N MET A 65 -8.52 3.86 -10.34
CA MET A 65 -7.89 4.47 -11.51
C MET A 65 -6.60 3.73 -11.88
N SER A 66 -6.43 3.52 -13.20
CA SER A 66 -5.20 3.00 -13.82
C SER A 66 -3.98 3.86 -13.46
N PRO A 67 -2.80 3.26 -13.25
CA PRO A 67 -1.56 3.97 -12.90
C PRO A 67 -1.22 5.07 -13.89
N GLU A 68 -1.38 4.83 -15.20
CA GLU A 68 -1.10 5.84 -16.24
C GLU A 68 -1.95 7.10 -16.08
N ALA A 69 -3.20 6.94 -15.64
CA ALA A 69 -4.09 8.07 -15.44
C ALA A 69 -3.68 8.87 -14.20
N ARG A 70 -3.15 8.22 -13.17
CA ARG A 70 -2.58 8.89 -11.99
C ARG A 70 -1.33 9.67 -12.36
N GLU A 71 -0.48 9.12 -13.22
CA GLU A 71 0.74 9.79 -13.70
C GLU A 71 0.43 11.04 -14.52
N LYS A 72 -0.56 10.96 -15.44
CA LYS A 72 -1.03 12.12 -16.20
C LYS A 72 -1.54 13.24 -15.29
N ILE A 73 -2.26 12.89 -14.23
CA ILE A 73 -2.73 13.87 -13.22
C ILE A 73 -1.54 14.47 -12.46
N ALA A 74 -0.57 13.66 -12.07
CA ALA A 74 0.61 14.13 -11.34
C ALA A 74 1.47 15.09 -12.18
N GLU A 75 1.67 14.81 -13.47
CA GLU A 75 2.36 15.73 -14.38
C GLU A 75 1.60 17.05 -14.56
N ALA A 76 0.28 16.98 -14.70
CA ALA A 76 -0.56 18.17 -14.80
C ALA A 76 -0.45 19.02 -13.52
N GLN A 77 -0.44 18.39 -12.34
CA GLN A 77 -0.24 19.09 -11.07
C GLN A 77 1.15 19.73 -10.97
N ARG A 78 2.21 19.00 -11.32
CA ARG A 78 3.59 19.54 -11.37
C ARG A 78 3.69 20.76 -12.29
N ARG A 79 3.09 20.70 -13.49
CA ARG A 79 3.05 21.83 -14.44
C ARG A 79 2.27 23.03 -13.88
N ARG A 80 1.16 22.80 -13.16
CA ARG A 80 0.41 23.88 -12.51
C ARG A 80 1.23 24.55 -11.41
N TRP A 81 1.89 23.77 -10.56
CA TRP A 81 2.73 24.31 -9.49
C TRP A 81 3.99 25.01 -10.00
N ALA A 82 4.62 24.51 -11.06
CA ALA A 82 5.77 25.19 -11.68
C ALA A 82 5.40 26.58 -12.21
N LYS A 83 4.19 26.75 -12.76
CA LYS A 83 3.68 28.06 -13.19
C LYS A 83 3.43 29.00 -12.02
N SER A 84 2.89 28.48 -10.92
CA SER A 84 2.67 29.27 -9.68
C SER A 84 3.96 29.59 -8.92
N ALA A 85 5.00 28.77 -9.05
CA ALA A 85 6.31 29.01 -8.43
C ALA A 85 7.14 30.07 -9.16
N LYS A 86 6.84 30.36 -10.44
CA LYS A 86 7.55 31.38 -11.23
C LYS A 86 7.02 32.80 -11.00
N THR A 87 5.87 32.94 -10.37
CA THR A 87 5.23 34.23 -10.03
C THR A 87 5.45 34.63 -8.57
N LYS A 88 6.33 33.96 -7.84
CA LYS A 88 6.75 34.29 -6.47
C LYS A 88 8.25 34.51 -6.43
#